data_AF-A0A9D6UTE6-F1
#
_entry.id   AF-A0A9D6UTE6-F1
#
_cell.length_a   1.000
_cell.length_b   1.000
_cell.length_c   1.000
_cell.angle_alpha   90.00
_cell.angle_beta   90.00
_cell.angle_gamma   90.00
#
_symmetry.space_group_name_H-M   'P 1'
#
loop_
_entity.id
_entity.type
_entity.pdbx_description
1 polymer ?
#
loop_
_entity_poly.entity_id
_entity_poly.type
_entity_poly.pdbx_seq_one_letter_code
_entity_poly.pdbx_strand_id
1 'polypeptide(L)'
;AQIGNAAPSDKAGQGMTGASGFEAIAMPVALKKKMGLTAMKIFAQEKLLGKAAPEMLLRYSMTLPVAATTVGMPQLEHVDFNLNVAKSFKPLTEEEMKTLPAGVSAQMRASIDRFFSDHVDC
;
A
#
# COMPACT_ATOMS: atom_id res chain seq x y z
N ALA A 1 23.51 -7.85 5.21
CA ALA A 1 22.88 -6.98 4.19
C ALA A 1 22.09 -5.91 4.93
N GLN A 2 22.52 -4.65 4.85
CA GLN A 2 21.78 -3.51 5.43
C GLN A 2 20.64 -3.14 4.47
N ILE A 3 19.57 -3.92 4.49
CA ILE A 3 18.35 -3.65 3.74
C ILE A 3 17.44 -2.83 4.66
N GLY A 4 17.09 -1.60 4.27
CA GLY A 4 16.12 -0.76 4.99
C GLY A 4 16.69 0.39 5.84
N ASN A 5 17.98 0.71 5.75
CA ASN A 5 18.59 1.81 6.55
C ASN A 5 18.70 3.14 5.80
N ALA A 6 18.04 3.28 4.65
CA ALA A 6 18.03 4.51 3.88
C ALA A 6 17.05 5.51 4.51
N ALA A 7 17.53 6.72 4.80
CA ALA A 7 16.66 7.79 5.27
C ALA A 7 15.55 8.08 4.24
N PRO A 8 14.34 8.44 4.70
CA PRO A 8 13.26 8.91 3.83
C PRO A 8 13.74 10.13 3.03
N SER A 9 13.37 10.19 1.75
CA SER A 9 13.81 11.25 0.84
C SER A 9 12.67 11.61 -0.10
N ASP A 10 12.49 12.91 -0.37
CA ASP A 10 11.53 13.44 -1.35
C ASP A 10 12.02 13.28 -2.80
N LYS A 11 13.25 12.80 -3.00
CA LYS A 11 13.81 12.52 -4.34
C LYS A 11 13.35 11.15 -4.82
N ALA A 12 12.73 11.13 -6.01
CA ALA A 12 12.37 9.92 -6.74
C ALA A 12 13.56 8.95 -6.83
N GLY A 13 13.35 7.70 -6.41
CA GLY A 13 14.37 6.64 -6.47
C GLY A 13 15.39 6.66 -5.31
N GLN A 14 15.22 7.53 -4.32
CA GLN A 14 15.97 7.54 -3.07
C GLN A 14 15.01 7.25 -1.90
N GLY A 15 15.45 6.46 -0.91
CA GLY A 15 14.59 5.97 0.19
C GLY A 15 13.82 4.68 -0.17
N MET A 16 12.62 4.48 0.38
CA MET A 16 11.78 3.29 0.11
C MET A 16 11.04 3.34 -1.26
N THR A 17 11.34 4.34 -2.08
CA THR A 17 10.47 4.84 -3.16
C THR A 17 10.73 4.24 -4.55
N GLY A 18 11.68 3.32 -4.70
CA GLY A 18 12.07 2.71 -5.98
C GLY A 18 11.51 1.31 -6.23
N ALA A 19 12.17 0.53 -7.08
CA ALA A 19 12.04 -0.94 -7.19
C ALA A 19 12.39 -1.70 -5.88
N SER A 20 12.39 -0.97 -4.76
CA SER A 20 12.82 -1.27 -3.40
C SER A 20 11.67 -1.14 -2.39
N GLY A 21 10.41 -1.11 -2.85
CA GLY A 21 9.24 -1.07 -1.98
C GLY A 21 9.06 -2.35 -1.15
N PHE A 22 8.13 -2.30 -0.19
CA PHE A 22 7.86 -3.41 0.73
C PHE A 22 7.62 -4.75 0.02
N GLU A 23 6.87 -4.73 -1.09
CA GLU A 23 6.54 -5.92 -1.89
C GLU A 23 7.75 -6.61 -2.52
N ALA A 24 8.78 -5.84 -2.90
CA ALA A 24 9.98 -6.38 -3.54
C ALA A 24 11.02 -6.88 -2.52
N ILE A 25 11.06 -6.27 -1.33
CA ILE A 25 12.12 -6.52 -0.34
C ILE A 25 11.61 -7.31 0.88
N ALA A 26 10.67 -6.73 1.62
CA ALA A 26 10.27 -7.25 2.92
C ALA A 26 9.26 -8.40 2.79
N MET A 27 8.31 -8.28 1.86
CA MET A 27 7.24 -9.26 1.67
C MET A 27 7.77 -10.67 1.34
N PRO A 28 8.71 -10.89 0.40
CA PRO A 28 9.20 -12.24 0.10
C PRO A 28 9.92 -12.88 1.30
N VAL A 29 10.62 -12.08 2.09
CA VAL A 29 11.32 -12.54 3.29
C VAL A 29 10.33 -12.92 4.40
N ALA A 30 9.29 -12.09 4.62
CA ALA A 30 8.25 -12.36 5.61
C ALA A 30 7.47 -13.64 5.27
N LEU A 31 7.13 -13.83 3.99
CA LEU A 31 6.47 -15.05 3.51
C LEU A 31 7.34 -16.30 3.70
N LYS A 32 8.64 -16.23 3.37
CA LYS A 32 9.59 -17.33 3.60
C LYS A 32 9.68 -17.70 5.08
N LYS A 33 9.52 -16.73 5.98
CA LYS A 33 9.51 -16.92 7.43
C LYS A 33 8.13 -17.27 8.00
N LYS A 34 7.11 -17.49 7.15
CA LYS A 34 5.73 -17.82 7.53
C LYS A 34 5.09 -16.77 8.45
N MET A 35 5.43 -15.49 8.27
CA MET A 35 4.82 -14.40 9.02
C MET A 35 3.48 -14.00 8.40
N GLY A 36 2.49 -13.71 9.24
CA GLY A 36 1.24 -13.07 8.80
C GLY A 36 1.48 -11.59 8.54
N LEU A 37 1.28 -11.16 7.30
CA LEU A 37 1.40 -9.75 6.90
C LEU A 37 0.04 -9.05 7.05
N THR A 38 0.04 -7.84 7.60
CA THR A 38 -1.16 -6.99 7.66
C THR A 38 -0.95 -5.77 6.77
N ALA A 39 -1.82 -5.58 5.77
CA ALA A 39 -1.82 -4.36 4.97
C ALA A 39 -2.49 -3.23 5.76
N MET A 40 -1.76 -2.13 5.97
CA MET A 40 -2.23 -0.97 6.70
C MET A 40 -2.09 0.28 5.85
N LYS A 41 -2.89 1.31 6.19
CA LYS A 41 -2.88 2.62 5.51
C LYS A 41 -3.01 2.49 3.99
N ILE A 42 -3.89 1.62 3.53
CA ILE A 42 -4.04 1.27 2.10
C ILE A 42 -4.42 2.44 1.18
N PHE A 43 -4.97 3.52 1.75
CA PHE A 43 -5.27 4.77 1.05
C PHE A 43 -4.21 5.86 1.25
N ALA A 44 -3.10 5.53 1.93
CA ALA A 44 -2.04 6.44 2.35
C ALA A 44 -2.56 7.69 3.08
N GLN A 45 -3.51 7.51 4.01
CA GLN A 45 -4.25 8.61 4.65
C GLN A 45 -4.82 9.58 3.61
N GLU A 46 -5.63 9.02 2.71
CA GLU A 46 -6.32 9.72 1.62
C GLU A 46 -5.43 10.31 0.53
N LYS A 47 -4.09 10.28 0.67
CA LYS A 47 -3.17 10.84 -0.33
C LYS A 47 -3.26 10.13 -1.68
N LEU A 48 -3.67 8.86 -1.72
CA LEU A 48 -3.86 8.11 -2.96
C LEU A 48 -5.23 8.33 -3.63
N LEU A 49 -6.17 9.00 -2.95
CA LEU A 49 -7.48 9.30 -3.52
C LEU A 49 -7.34 10.25 -4.71
N GLY A 50 -8.10 9.99 -5.78
CA GLY A 50 -8.00 10.71 -7.04
C GLY A 50 -6.85 10.25 -7.97
N LYS A 51 -5.95 9.38 -7.50
CA LYS A 51 -4.98 8.67 -8.38
C LYS A 51 -5.44 7.29 -8.77
N ALA A 52 -6.17 6.63 -7.88
CA ALA A 52 -6.83 5.36 -8.11
C ALA A 52 -8.22 5.37 -7.47
N ALA A 53 -9.13 4.58 -8.02
CA ALA A 53 -10.42 4.36 -7.38
C ALA A 53 -10.23 3.68 -6.01
N PRO A 54 -10.98 4.06 -4.96
CA PRO A 54 -10.87 3.44 -3.64
C PRO A 54 -11.02 1.91 -3.68
N GLU A 55 -11.94 1.41 -4.52
CA GLU A 55 -12.13 -0.03 -4.74
C GLU A 55 -10.84 -0.70 -5.24
N MET A 56 -10.14 -0.08 -6.19
CA MET A 56 -8.90 -0.63 -6.75
C MET A 56 -7.79 -0.68 -5.71
N LEU A 57 -7.66 0.35 -4.86
CA LEU A 57 -6.67 0.36 -3.78
C LEU A 57 -6.95 -0.73 -2.72
N LEU A 58 -8.22 -0.94 -2.39
CA LEU A 58 -8.64 -2.00 -1.47
C LEU A 58 -8.42 -3.39 -2.09
N ARG A 59 -8.86 -3.61 -3.33
CA ARG A 59 -8.67 -4.88 -4.05
C ARG A 59 -7.19 -5.18 -4.29
N TYR A 60 -6.38 -4.19 -4.62
CA TYR A 60 -4.93 -4.33 -4.73
C TYR A 60 -4.34 -4.87 -3.42
N SER A 61 -4.67 -4.21 -2.32
CA SER A 61 -4.17 -4.59 -0.99
C SER A 61 -4.63 -5.99 -0.57
N MET A 62 -5.86 -6.38 -0.90
CA MET A 62 -6.39 -7.73 -0.65
C MET A 62 -5.86 -8.80 -1.63
N THR A 63 -5.34 -8.42 -2.79
CA THR A 63 -4.74 -9.34 -3.77
C THR A 63 -3.32 -9.75 -3.37
N LEU A 64 -2.61 -8.87 -2.65
CA LEU A 64 -1.31 -9.20 -2.08
C LEU A 64 -1.41 -10.40 -1.12
N PRO A 65 -0.33 -11.18 -0.95
CA PRO A 65 -0.29 -12.31 -0.02
C PRO A 65 -0.22 -11.85 1.45
N VAL A 66 -1.26 -11.14 1.90
CA VAL A 66 -1.44 -10.63 3.25
C VAL A 66 -2.47 -11.48 4.01
N ALA A 67 -2.28 -11.60 5.32
CA ALA A 67 -3.22 -12.29 6.19
C ALA A 67 -4.47 -11.45 6.47
N ALA A 68 -4.34 -10.13 6.52
CA ALA A 68 -5.44 -9.21 6.72
C ALA A 68 -5.17 -7.85 6.09
N THR A 69 -6.22 -7.18 5.64
CA THR A 69 -6.18 -5.80 5.15
C THR A 69 -7.00 -4.92 6.08
N THR A 70 -6.34 -3.99 6.76
CA THR A 70 -6.99 -3.01 7.63
C THR A 70 -7.40 -1.79 6.82
N VAL A 71 -8.66 -1.41 6.94
CA VAL A 71 -9.26 -0.32 6.15
C VAL A 71 -9.82 0.74 7.08
N GLY A 72 -9.44 1.99 6.85
CA GLY A 72 -10.00 3.13 7.58
C GLY A 72 -11.39 3.48 7.06
N MET A 73 -12.30 3.80 7.97
CA MET A 73 -13.70 4.18 7.67
C MET A 73 -14.16 5.30 8.62
N PRO A 74 -13.74 6.55 8.39
CA PRO A 74 -14.09 7.67 9.29
C PRO A 74 -15.58 8.05 9.27
N GLN A 75 -16.35 7.53 8.32
CA GLN A 75 -17.77 7.78 8.12
C GLN A 75 -18.50 6.44 7.97
N LEU A 76 -19.78 6.40 8.34
CA LEU A 76 -20.56 5.16 8.35
C LEU A 76 -20.76 4.59 6.94
N GLU A 77 -20.89 5.48 5.95
CA GLU A 77 -21.07 5.14 4.55
C GLU A 77 -19.86 4.36 3.99
N HIS A 78 -18.67 4.59 4.54
CA HIS A 78 -17.47 3.84 4.17
C HIS A 78 -17.53 2.39 4.67
N VAL A 79 -18.28 2.09 5.73
CA VAL A 79 -18.48 0.73 6.22
C VAL A 79 -19.18 -0.10 5.14
N ASP A 80 -20.31 0.39 4.63
CA ASP A 80 -21.08 -0.30 3.59
C ASP A 80 -20.28 -0.47 2.30
N PHE A 81 -19.56 0.58 1.87
CA PHE A 81 -18.67 0.51 0.72
C PHE A 81 -17.59 -0.58 0.90
N ASN A 82 -16.84 -0.53 2.02
CA ASN A 82 -15.77 -1.48 2.29
C ASN A 82 -16.29 -2.92 2.40
N LEU A 83 -17.44 -3.11 3.05
CA LEU A 83 -18.10 -4.42 3.16
C LEU A 83 -18.51 -4.94 1.78
N ASN A 84 -19.07 -4.08 0.93
CA ASN A 84 -19.48 -4.48 -0.42
C ASN A 84 -18.27 -4.92 -1.25
N VAL A 85 -17.18 -4.16 -1.24
CA VAL A 85 -15.93 -4.54 -1.94
C VAL A 85 -15.34 -5.83 -1.39
N ALA A 86 -15.34 -6.01 -0.07
CA ALA A 86 -14.83 -7.23 0.56
C ALA A 86 -15.68 -8.46 0.20
N LYS A 87 -17.02 -8.32 0.17
CA LYS A 87 -17.95 -9.40 -0.19
C LYS A 87 -17.88 -9.77 -1.67
N SER A 88 -17.72 -8.79 -2.54
CA SER A 88 -17.61 -8.99 -4.00
C SER A 88 -16.18 -9.16 -4.47
N PHE A 89 -15.24 -9.42 -3.55
CA PHE A 89 -13.82 -9.40 -3.81
C PHE A 89 -13.45 -10.32 -4.98
N LYS A 90 -12.77 -9.71 -5.95
CA LYS A 90 -12.07 -10.40 -7.04
C LYS A 90 -10.63 -9.93 -7.02
N PRO A 91 -9.65 -10.85 -6.96
CA PRO A 91 -8.25 -10.49 -7.12
C PRO A 91 -8.03 -9.65 -8.37
N LEU A 92 -7.11 -8.69 -8.30
CA LEU A 92 -6.65 -7.99 -9.50
C LEU A 92 -5.83 -8.96 -10.36
N THR A 93 -5.92 -8.77 -11.67
CA THR A 93 -5.07 -9.47 -12.63
C THR A 93 -3.61 -9.04 -12.48
N GLU A 94 -2.67 -9.84 -12.99
CA GLU A 94 -1.25 -9.48 -12.97
C GLU A 94 -0.96 -8.15 -13.69
N GLU A 95 -1.71 -7.85 -14.75
CA GLU A 95 -1.59 -6.59 -15.48
C GLU A 95 -2.09 -5.40 -14.65
N GLU A 96 -3.23 -5.53 -13.99
CA GLU A 96 -3.75 -4.51 -13.07
C GLU A 96 -2.80 -4.28 -11.88
N MET A 97 -2.23 -5.35 -11.31
CA MET A 97 -1.23 -5.28 -10.24
C MET A 97 0.05 -4.56 -10.66
N LYS A 98 0.45 -4.64 -11.93
CA LYS A 98 1.61 -3.91 -12.47
C LYS A 98 1.26 -2.46 -12.82
N THR A 99 0.06 -2.23 -13.34
CA THR A 99 -0.35 -0.93 -13.91
C THR A 99 -0.79 0.04 -12.83
N LEU A 100 -1.53 -0.43 -11.82
CA LEU A 100 -2.07 0.44 -10.76
C LEU A 100 -0.96 1.21 -10.03
N PRO A 101 0.15 0.57 -9.59
CA PRO A 101 1.24 1.29 -8.97
C PRO A 101 1.95 2.23 -9.96
N ALA A 102 2.06 1.86 -11.24
CA ALA A 102 2.72 2.69 -12.25
C ALA A 102 2.04 4.05 -12.45
N GLY A 103 0.74 4.17 -12.15
CA GLY A 103 0.00 5.43 -12.14
C GLY A 103 0.37 6.40 -11.01
N VAL A 104 1.11 5.94 -9.99
CA VAL A 104 1.58 6.78 -8.87
C VAL A 104 3.01 7.21 -9.13
N SER A 105 3.20 8.52 -9.35
CA SER A 105 4.51 9.08 -9.69
C SER A 105 5.56 8.83 -8.60
N ALA A 106 6.83 8.73 -9.02
CA ALA A 106 7.94 8.50 -8.09
C ALA A 106 8.08 9.63 -7.06
N GLN A 107 7.78 10.87 -7.43
CA GLN A 107 7.75 12.02 -6.52
C GLN A 107 6.65 11.90 -5.47
N MET A 108 5.48 11.39 -5.86
CA MET A 108 4.36 11.19 -4.93
C MET A 108 4.64 10.04 -3.96
N ARG A 109 5.27 8.95 -4.42
CA ARG A 109 5.74 7.88 -3.53
C ARG A 109 6.74 8.42 -2.52
N ALA A 110 7.67 9.25 -2.97
CA ALA A 110 8.66 9.91 -2.12
C ALA A 110 8.05 10.81 -1.04
N SER A 111 7.06 11.63 -1.40
CA SER A 111 6.38 12.47 -0.42
C SER A 111 5.55 11.67 0.58
N ILE A 112 4.93 10.56 0.15
CA ILE A 112 4.20 9.65 1.04
C ILE A 112 5.15 8.96 2.02
N ASP A 113 6.27 8.42 1.54
CA ASP A 113 7.27 7.76 2.39
C ASP A 113 7.88 8.74 3.40
N ARG A 114 8.13 9.99 2.97
CA ARG A 114 8.60 11.05 3.86
C ARG A 114 7.56 11.37 4.93
N PHE A 115 6.30 11.51 4.54
CA PHE A 115 5.21 11.79 5.46
C PHE A 115 5.07 10.71 6.54
N PHE A 116 5.19 9.43 6.18
CA PHE A 116 5.06 8.34 7.15
C PHE A 116 6.32 8.06 7.97
N SER A 117 7.42 8.76 7.73
CA SER A 117 8.71 8.44 8.37
C SER A 117 8.78 8.74 9.86
N ASP A 118 8.01 9.73 10.32
CA ASP A 118 7.91 10.19 11.70
C ASP A 118 6.44 10.32 12.15
N HIS A 119 5.50 9.79 11.35
CA HIS A 119 4.07 9.87 11.62
C HIS A 119 3.67 9.03 12.84
N VAL A 120 2.90 9.65 13.72
CA VAL A 120 2.26 9.01 14.86
C VAL A 120 0.76 9.18 14.70
N ASP A 121 0.01 8.08 14.76
CA ASP A 121 -1.45 8.12 14.84
C ASP A 121 -1.82 8.65 16.24
N CYS A 122 -2.27 9.91 16.29
CA CYS A 122 -2.78 10.55 17.50
C CYS A 122 -4.30 10.44 17.66
#